data_AF-M8EH13-F1
#
_entry.id   AF-M8EH13-F1
#
_cell.length_a   1.000
_cell.length_b   1.000
_cell.length_c   1.000
_cell.angle_alpha   90.00
_cell.angle_beta   90.00
_cell.angle_gamma   90.00
#
_symmetry.space_group_name_H-M   'P 1'
#
loop_
_entity.id
_entity.type
_entity.pdbx_description
1 polymer ?
#
loop_
_entity_poly.entity_id
_entity_poly.type
_entity_poly.pdbx_seq_one_letter_code
_entity_poly.pdbx_strand_id
1 'polypeptide(L)'
;METVMHEGKAYKKVERHAKEGDKFVLYTGGSALLTGGKIYEIKRFDYAGDPQIIDDDGDEYDLCTSAYYSVLEPVESSGTITVLSVTPPTEKTYTLVVSDSFLAKAAEALAKAGNDALSELITEIRQQ
;
A
#
# COMPACT_ATOMS: atom_id res chain seq x y z
N MET A 1 13.86 -11.85 -0.50
CA MET A 1 13.11 -10.68 -1.02
C MET A 1 13.17 -9.62 0.05
N GLU A 2 13.79 -8.49 -0.22
CA GLU A 2 13.96 -7.42 0.75
C GLU A 2 12.79 -6.44 0.64
N THR A 3 12.19 -6.09 1.78
CA THR A 3 11.09 -5.14 1.87
C THR A 3 11.49 -3.90 2.66
N VAL A 4 10.85 -2.78 2.34
CA VAL A 4 11.03 -1.50 3.05
C VAL A 4 9.67 -0.92 3.42
N MET A 5 9.58 -0.27 4.57
CA MET A 5 8.39 0.45 5.00
C MET A 5 8.49 1.91 4.55
N HIS A 6 7.46 2.40 3.87
CA HIS A 6 7.33 3.79 3.47
C HIS A 6 5.87 4.23 3.61
N GLU A 7 5.63 5.37 4.27
CA GLU A 7 4.26 5.89 4.53
C GLU A 7 3.29 4.84 5.14
N GLY A 8 3.80 3.99 6.04
CA GLY A 8 3.01 2.95 6.70
C GLY A 8 2.67 1.73 5.82
N LYS A 9 3.17 1.67 4.59
CA LYS A 9 2.97 0.54 3.67
C LYS A 9 4.29 -0.21 3.44
N ALA A 10 4.17 -1.51 3.25
CA ALA A 10 5.29 -2.36 2.88
C ALA A 10 5.49 -2.35 1.35
N TYR A 11 6.73 -2.20 0.93
CA TYR A 11 7.12 -2.26 -0.47
C TYR A 11 8.22 -3.29 -0.67
N LYS A 12 8.19 -3.97 -1.81
CA LYS A 12 9.29 -4.81 -2.26
C LYS A 12 10.20 -4.01 -3.19
N LYS A 13 11.51 -4.22 -3.04
CA LYS A 13 12.50 -3.65 -3.95
C LYS A 13 12.56 -4.50 -5.22
N VAL A 14 12.45 -3.86 -6.38
CA VAL A 14 12.52 -4.52 -7.69
C VAL A 14 13.57 -3.82 -8.56
N GLU A 15 14.57 -4.58 -8.99
CA GLU A 15 15.63 -4.11 -9.89
C GLU A 15 15.12 -4.09 -11.34
N ARG A 16 14.55 -2.96 -11.74
CA ARG A 16 14.08 -2.70 -13.11
C ARG A 16 13.99 -1.20 -13.35
N HIS A 17 13.91 -0.80 -14.63
CA HIS A 17 13.55 0.58 -14.95
C HIS A 17 12.15 0.91 -14.45
N ALA A 18 11.99 2.10 -13.88
CA ALA A 18 10.68 2.61 -13.53
C ALA A 18 9.85 2.84 -14.80
N LYS A 19 8.54 2.75 -14.66
CA LYS A 19 7.58 2.98 -15.74
C LYS A 19 6.37 3.73 -15.21
N GLU A 20 5.59 4.29 -16.13
CA GLU A 20 4.34 4.98 -15.77
C GLU A 20 3.48 4.14 -14.81
N GLY A 21 3.03 4.77 -13.73
CA GLY A 21 2.29 4.15 -12.64
C GLY A 21 3.13 3.76 -11.42
N ASP A 22 4.45 3.62 -11.56
CA ASP A 22 5.36 3.53 -10.41
C ASP A 22 5.38 4.87 -9.67
N LYS A 23 5.44 4.80 -8.33
CA LYS A 23 5.36 6.01 -7.48
C LYS A 23 6.66 6.34 -6.78
N PHE A 24 7.42 5.32 -6.39
CA PHE A 24 8.57 5.49 -5.52
C PHE A 24 9.75 4.67 -6.00
N VAL A 25 10.94 5.24 -5.81
CA VAL A 25 12.22 4.56 -5.99
C VAL A 25 13.04 4.68 -4.72
N LEU A 26 13.80 3.63 -4.41
CA LEU A 26 14.84 3.67 -3.40
C LEU A 26 16.17 3.90 -4.12
N TYR A 27 16.83 5.04 -3.86
CA TYR A 27 18.12 5.32 -4.46
C TYR A 27 19.20 4.46 -3.79
N THR A 28 20.05 3.81 -4.58
CA THR A 28 21.11 2.89 -4.12
C THR A 28 22.51 3.33 -4.56
N GLY A 29 22.59 4.35 -5.42
CA GLY A 29 23.85 4.92 -5.89
C GLY A 29 24.55 5.83 -4.88
N GLY A 30 25.68 6.40 -5.32
CA GLY A 30 26.37 7.49 -4.64
C GLY A 30 26.33 8.75 -5.50
N SER A 31 25.66 9.79 -5.01
CA SER A 31 25.60 11.12 -5.62
C SER A 31 25.75 12.19 -4.53
N ALA A 32 26.24 13.36 -4.90
CA ALA A 32 26.22 14.53 -4.01
C ALA A 32 24.82 15.12 -3.85
N LEU A 33 23.93 14.85 -4.82
CA LEU A 33 22.57 15.39 -4.89
C LEU A 33 21.52 14.40 -4.34
N LEU A 34 21.88 13.11 -4.26
CA LEU A 34 20.98 12.06 -3.80
C LEU A 34 21.64 11.19 -2.73
N THR A 35 20.97 11.10 -1.59
CA THR A 35 21.36 10.22 -0.49
C THR A 35 21.01 8.76 -0.79
N GLY A 36 22.02 7.88 -0.78
CA GLY A 36 21.85 6.43 -0.87
C GLY A 36 21.01 5.87 0.29
N GLY A 37 20.05 5.01 -0.02
CA GLY A 37 19.07 4.46 0.92
C GLY A 37 17.84 5.34 1.16
N LYS A 38 17.77 6.55 0.58
CA LYS A 38 16.59 7.41 0.65
C LYS A 38 15.56 7.02 -0.41
N ILE A 39 14.29 7.17 -0.06
CA ILE A 39 13.15 6.96 -0.95
C ILE A 39 12.76 8.30 -1.56
N TYR A 40 12.58 8.31 -2.88
CA TYR A 40 12.14 9.46 -3.65
C TYR A 40 10.83 9.16 -4.37
N GLU A 41 9.96 10.16 -4.43
CA GLU A 41 8.71 10.11 -5.19
C GLU A 41 8.98 10.49 -6.64
N ILE A 42 8.52 9.68 -7.58
CA ILE A 42 8.54 9.98 -9.01
C ILE A 42 7.49 11.06 -9.27
N LYS A 43 7.92 12.23 -9.75
CA LYS A 43 7.03 13.35 -10.06
C LYS A 43 6.44 13.26 -11.45
N ARG A 44 7.23 12.78 -12.41
CA ARG A 44 6.83 12.55 -13.80
C ARG A 44 7.82 11.63 -14.50
N PHE A 45 7.47 11.26 -15.72
CA PHE A 45 8.38 10.66 -16.69
C PHE A 45 8.66 11.68 -17.79
N ASP A 46 9.88 11.71 -18.31
CA ASP A 46 10.24 12.55 -19.44
C ASP A 46 9.89 11.88 -20.79
N TYR A 47 10.30 12.49 -21.90
CA TYR A 47 10.02 11.94 -23.24
C TYR A 47 10.77 10.63 -23.54
N ALA A 48 11.90 10.38 -22.87
CA ALA A 48 12.65 9.12 -22.98
C ALA A 48 12.06 8.02 -22.09
N GLY A 49 11.14 8.37 -21.19
CA GLY A 49 10.56 7.45 -20.20
C GLY A 49 11.42 7.35 -18.94
N ASP A 50 12.28 8.33 -18.68
CA ASP A 50 13.11 8.39 -17.50
C ASP A 50 12.39 9.11 -16.36
N PRO A 51 12.40 8.54 -15.14
CA PRO A 51 11.72 9.13 -14.00
C PRO A 51 12.42 10.41 -13.54
N GLN A 52 11.63 11.45 -13.29
CA GLN A 52 12.06 12.72 -12.71
C GLN A 52 11.65 12.77 -11.24
N ILE A 53 12.58 13.13 -10.37
CA ILE A 53 12.38 13.26 -8.93
C ILE A 53 12.77 14.66 -8.45
N ILE A 54 12.55 14.95 -7.17
CA ILE A 54 13.13 16.11 -6.49
C ILE A 54 14.30 15.62 -5.63
N ASP A 55 15.48 16.21 -5.83
CA ASP A 55 16.71 15.83 -5.12
C ASP A 55 16.76 16.33 -3.67
N ASP A 56 17.90 16.14 -3.00
CA ASP A 56 18.07 16.55 -1.61
C ASP A 56 18.10 18.07 -1.41
N ASP A 57 18.42 18.85 -2.45
CA ASP A 57 18.49 20.31 -2.42
C ASP A 57 17.18 20.97 -2.88
N GLY A 58 16.23 20.18 -3.41
CA GLY A 58 14.91 20.62 -3.83
C GLY A 58 14.78 20.88 -5.33
N ASP A 59 15.77 20.49 -6.12
CA ASP A 59 15.81 20.65 -7.57
C ASP A 59 15.32 19.40 -8.30
N GLU A 60 14.87 19.56 -9.55
CA GLU A 60 14.46 18.42 -10.38
C GLU A 60 15.69 17.62 -10.85
N TYR A 61 15.63 16.30 -10.70
CA TYR A 61 16.72 15.40 -11.05
C TYR A 61 16.25 14.24 -11.92
N ASP A 62 17.01 13.99 -12.99
CA ASP A 62 16.76 12.96 -13.99
C ASP A 62 17.45 11.63 -13.66
N LEU A 63 16.65 10.58 -13.47
CA LEU A 63 17.14 9.23 -13.20
C LEU A 63 17.23 8.39 -14.49
N CYS A 64 18.18 8.76 -15.36
CA CYS A 64 18.39 8.15 -16.67
C CYS A 64 18.91 6.69 -16.66
N THR A 65 19.20 6.11 -15.50
CA THR A 65 19.66 4.72 -15.40
C THR A 65 19.11 4.00 -14.18
N SER A 66 18.60 2.80 -14.41
CA SER A 66 18.11 1.89 -13.35
C SER A 66 19.22 1.24 -12.52
N ALA A 67 20.50 1.47 -12.84
CA ALA A 67 21.61 0.91 -12.08
C ALA A 67 21.76 1.51 -10.66
N TYR A 68 21.14 2.64 -10.38
CA TYR A 68 21.29 3.39 -9.13
C TYR A 68 20.01 3.47 -8.29
N TYR A 69 18.97 2.73 -8.66
CA TYR A 69 17.74 2.70 -7.87
C TYR A 69 17.00 1.37 -8.02
N SER A 70 16.23 1.04 -6.98
CA SER A 70 15.24 -0.03 -7.03
C SER A 70 13.84 0.58 -7.08
N VAL A 71 12.94 0.04 -7.90
CA VAL A 71 11.52 0.43 -7.88
C VAL A 71 10.84 -0.18 -6.66
N LEU A 72 9.99 0.61 -6.00
CA LEU A 72 9.20 0.15 -4.86
C LEU A 72 7.79 -0.24 -5.31
N GLU A 73 7.58 -1.55 -5.46
CA GLU A 73 6.26 -2.11 -5.72
C GLU A 73 5.54 -2.40 -4.39
N PRO A 74 4.26 -2.01 -4.23
CA PRO A 74 3.53 -2.29 -3.00
C PRO A 74 3.44 -3.81 -2.78
N VAL A 75 3.68 -4.23 -1.54
CA VAL A 75 3.33 -5.57 -1.10
C VAL A 75 1.85 -5.52 -0.74
N GLU A 76 1.02 -6.11 -1.58
CA GLU A 76 -0.37 -6.37 -1.21
C GLU A 76 -0.36 -7.28 0.02
N SER A 77 -0.73 -6.71 1.17
CA SER A 77 -1.04 -7.51 2.34
C SER A 77 -2.49 -7.97 2.17
N SER A 78 -2.68 -9.28 2.19
CA SER A 78 -4.00 -9.90 2.20
C SER A 78 -4.37 -10.21 3.64
N GLY A 79 -5.47 -9.62 4.10
CA GLY A 79 -6.09 -10.01 5.36
C GLY A 79 -7.19 -11.04 5.11
N THR A 80 -7.50 -11.83 6.14
CA THR A 80 -8.65 -12.73 6.13
C THR A 80 -9.75 -12.18 7.02
N ILE A 81 -10.99 -12.16 6.51
CA ILE A 81 -12.18 -11.99 7.32
C ILE A 81 -12.83 -13.35 7.47
N THR A 82 -13.02 -13.79 8.71
CA THR A 82 -13.81 -14.99 9.01
C THR A 82 -15.24 -14.57 9.33
N VAL A 83 -16.20 -15.05 8.55
CA VAL A 83 -17.63 -14.88 8.82
C VAL A 83 -18.21 -16.20 9.32
N LEU A 84 -18.83 -16.15 10.50
CA LEU A 84 -19.57 -17.27 11.08
C LEU A 84 -21.05 -17.12 10.73
N SER A 85 -21.55 -17.93 9.80
CA SER A 85 -22.99 -18.02 9.52
C SER A 85 -23.64 -18.95 10.53
N VAL A 86 -24.33 -18.40 11.54
CA VAL A 86 -24.96 -19.16 12.63
C VAL A 86 -26.41 -19.57 12.35
N THR A 87 -26.94 -19.33 11.15
CA THR A 87 -28.32 -19.69 10.79
C THR A 87 -28.46 -19.93 9.28
N PRO A 88 -29.09 -21.02 8.79
CA PRO A 88 -29.70 -22.18 9.48
C PRO A 88 -28.61 -23.15 10.04
N PRO A 89 -28.92 -24.31 10.69
CA PRO A 89 -28.02 -25.02 11.63
C PRO A 89 -26.87 -25.81 10.95
N THR A 90 -26.48 -25.42 9.75
CA THR A 90 -25.23 -25.88 9.15
C THR A 90 -24.22 -24.75 9.29
N GLU A 91 -23.35 -24.86 10.30
CA GLU A 91 -22.18 -24.01 10.42
C GLU A 91 -21.38 -24.12 9.11
N LYS A 92 -21.44 -23.07 8.30
CA LYS A 92 -20.57 -22.92 7.13
C LYS A 92 -19.58 -21.83 7.47
N THR A 93 -18.31 -22.21 7.54
CA THR A 93 -17.20 -21.27 7.63
C THR A 93 -16.88 -20.78 6.22
N TYR A 94 -16.94 -19.47 6.02
CA TYR A 94 -16.47 -18.83 4.80
C TYR A 94 -15.20 -18.05 5.10
N THR A 95 -14.12 -18.35 4.37
CA THR A 95 -12.90 -17.55 4.39
C THR A 95 -12.95 -16.55 3.25
N LEU A 96 -13.14 -15.28 3.60
CA LEU A 96 -13.06 -14.18 2.64
C LEU A 96 -11.63 -13.64 2.67
N VAL A 97 -10.91 -13.78 1.56
CA VAL A 97 -9.62 -13.10 1.36
C VAL A 97 -9.92 -11.71 0.84
N VAL A 98 -9.50 -10.69 1.57
CA VAL A 98 -9.76 -9.29 1.23
C VAL A 98 -8.46 -8.50 1.17
N SER A 99 -8.45 -7.42 0.38
CA SER A 99 -7.33 -6.49 0.34
C SER A 99 -7.31 -5.57 1.56
N ASP A 100 -6.14 -5.03 1.90
CA ASP A 100 -6.02 -3.99 2.93
C ASP A 100 -6.85 -2.75 2.61
N SER A 101 -6.96 -2.39 1.33
CA SER A 101 -7.78 -1.25 0.90
C SER A 101 -9.26 -1.46 1.20
N PHE A 102 -9.73 -2.72 1.18
CA PHE A 102 -11.07 -3.06 1.62
C PHE A 102 -11.18 -3.03 3.15
N LEU A 103 -10.21 -3.60 3.87
CA LEU A 103 -10.20 -3.59 5.34
C LEU A 103 -10.17 -2.17 5.92
N ALA A 104 -9.37 -1.27 5.35
CA ALA A 104 -9.31 0.13 5.77
C ALA A 104 -10.67 0.82 5.58
N LYS A 105 -11.32 0.62 4.43
CA LYS A 105 -12.67 1.14 4.16
C LYS A 105 -13.71 0.54 5.09
N ALA A 106 -13.62 -0.76 5.39
CA ALA A 106 -14.52 -1.43 6.32
C ALA A 106 -14.35 -0.89 7.75
N ALA A 107 -13.11 -0.70 8.21
CA ALA A 107 -12.81 -0.13 9.51
C ALA A 107 -13.31 1.33 9.63
N GLU A 108 -13.09 2.15 8.59
CA GLU A 108 -13.61 3.52 8.52
C GLU A 108 -15.15 3.55 8.52
N ALA A 109 -15.79 2.68 7.74
CA ALA A 109 -17.23 2.55 7.71
C ALA A 109 -17.80 2.11 9.07
N LEU A 110 -17.15 1.16 9.75
CA LEU A 110 -17.53 0.72 11.10
C LEU A 110 -17.34 1.82 12.15
N ALA A 111 -16.22 2.54 12.09
CA ALA A 111 -15.97 3.68 12.97
C ALA A 111 -16.99 4.81 12.76
N LYS A 112 -17.39 5.05 11.50
CA LYS A 112 -18.39 6.06 11.12
C LYS A 112 -19.82 5.65 11.42
N ALA A 113 -20.14 4.36 11.34
CA ALA A 113 -21.46 3.83 11.69
C ALA A 113 -21.79 3.99 13.18
N GLY A 114 -20.78 4.22 14.03
CA GLY A 114 -20.96 4.45 15.45
C GLY A 114 -21.53 3.24 16.19
N ASN A 115 -21.53 3.32 17.53
CA ASN A 115 -22.11 2.28 18.40
C ASN A 115 -23.60 2.01 18.11
N ASP A 116 -24.29 2.89 17.39
CA ASP A 116 -25.73 2.84 17.20
C ASP A 116 -26.15 1.67 16.30
N ALA A 117 -25.47 1.46 15.16
CA ALA A 117 -25.76 0.33 14.26
C ALA A 117 -25.38 -1.03 14.88
N LEU A 118 -24.32 -1.07 15.69
CA LEU A 118 -23.95 -2.26 16.47
C LEU A 118 -24.93 -2.51 17.62
N SER A 119 -25.47 -1.45 18.24
CA SER A 119 -26.43 -1.56 19.33
C SER A 119 -27.81 -2.02 18.88
N GLU A 120 -28.29 -1.59 17.70
CA GLU A 120 -29.54 -2.08 17.10
C GLU A 120 -29.41 -3.56 16.74
N LEU A 121 -28.29 -3.97 16.12
CA LEU A 121 -28.02 -5.37 15.79
C LEU A 121 -27.94 -6.27 17.04
N ILE A 122 -27.29 -5.81 18.11
CA ILE A 122 -27.21 -6.54 19.39
C ILE A 122 -28.57 -6.59 20.10
N THR A 123 -29.42 -5.57 19.93
CA THR A 123 -30.75 -5.51 20.55
C THR A 123 -31.73 -6.46 19.86
N GLU A 124 -31.70 -6.55 18.53
CA GLU A 124 -32.52 -7.50 17.76
C GLU A 124 -32.12 -8.97 18.01
N ILE A 125 -30.83 -9.24 18.21
CA ILE A 125 -30.34 -10.59 18.55
C ILE A 125 -30.80 -11.06 19.95
N ARG A 126 -31.09 -10.13 20.87
CA ARG A 126 -31.52 -10.47 22.25
C ARG A 126 -33.03 -10.66 22.41
N GLN A 127 -33.82 -10.36 21.38
CA GLN A 127 -35.29 -10.46 21.42
C GLN A 127 -35.86 -11.66 20.63
N GLN A 128 -34.99 -12.52 20.09
CA GLN A 128 -35.33 -13.81 19.48
C GLN A 128 -34.82 -14.96 20.36
#